data_AF-A0A5K7Y357-F1
#
_entry.id   AF-A0A5K7Y357-F1
#
_cell.length_a   1.000
_cell.length_b   1.000
_cell.length_c   1.000
_cell.angle_alpha   90.00
_cell.angle_beta   90.00
_cell.angle_gamma   90.00
#
_symmetry.space_group_name_H-M   'P 1'
#
loop_
_entity.id
_entity.type
_entity.pdbx_description
1 polymer ?
#
loop_
_entity_poly.entity_id
_entity_poly.type
_entity_poly.pdbx_seq_one_letter_code
_entity_poly.pdbx_strand_id
1 'polypeptide(L)'
;MISQLVDGEITEVPYTSIGIRINSWIAASQWIAERPMTGWGPEGRQLVMSETTWLPDWVLAKYGHLHNYFLETWVEYGIVGLIAMSLLAFWIGRATWLAWRGNAMPDDIACFGLMFFIYWMIISNFESYNSFPTGLFVHNLIVGGLITHYWRWRLSHQTA
;
A
#
# COMPACT_ATOMS: atom_id res chain seq x y z
N MET A 1 11.59 18.88 15.41
CA MET A 1 10.83 17.91 14.60
C MET A 1 10.35 16.72 15.43
N ILE A 2 11.21 15.81 15.95
CA ILE A 2 10.72 14.68 16.79
C ILE A 2 10.11 15.18 18.12
N SER A 3 10.71 16.19 18.76
CA SER A 3 10.18 16.80 19.98
C SER A 3 8.79 17.42 19.79
N GLN A 4 8.60 18.21 18.73
CA GLN A 4 7.32 18.87 18.40
C GLN A 4 6.17 17.88 18.15
N LEU A 5 6.47 16.70 17.58
CA LEU A 5 5.46 15.64 17.36
C LEU A 5 5.04 14.94 18.66
N VAL A 6 5.95 14.85 19.63
CA VAL A 6 5.69 14.24 20.95
C VAL A 6 4.86 15.19 21.82
N ASP A 7 5.05 16.50 21.67
CA ASP A 7 4.38 17.53 22.46
C ASP A 7 2.98 17.91 21.92
N GLY A 8 2.54 17.31 20.80
CA GLY A 8 1.22 17.57 20.22
C GLY A 8 1.09 18.90 19.48
N GLU A 9 2.20 19.62 19.27
CA GLU A 9 2.27 20.84 18.46
C GLU A 9 2.43 20.47 16.98
N ILE A 10 1.39 19.81 16.45
CA ILE A 10 1.30 19.35 15.06
C ILE A 10 1.33 20.54 14.07
N THR A 11 1.07 21.76 14.57
CA THR A 11 0.99 23.01 13.80
C THR A 11 2.33 23.56 13.31
N GLU A 12 3.46 23.04 13.77
CA GLU A 12 4.79 23.58 13.43
C GLU A 12 5.74 22.60 12.71
N VAL A 13 5.22 21.53 12.11
CA VAL A 13 6.08 20.60 11.35
C VAL A 13 6.61 21.30 10.08
N PRO A 14 7.93 21.56 9.97
CA PRO A 14 8.47 22.26 8.82
C PRO A 14 8.36 21.41 7.55
N TYR A 15 8.05 22.03 6.41
CA TYR A 15 7.88 21.36 5.11
C TYR A 15 9.20 20.89 4.46
N THR A 16 9.92 20.02 5.16
CA THR A 16 11.00 19.17 4.63
C THR A 16 10.41 17.94 3.93
N SER A 17 11.22 17.11 3.26
CA SER A 17 10.74 15.87 2.63
C SER A 17 9.95 14.96 3.58
N ILE A 18 10.38 14.88 4.85
CA ILE A 18 9.68 14.12 5.89
C ILE A 18 8.46 14.89 6.41
N GLY A 19 8.57 16.21 6.56
CA GLY A 19 7.47 17.05 7.03
C GLY A 19 6.27 17.07 6.08
N ILE A 20 6.51 17.04 4.77
CA ILE A 20 5.45 16.91 3.76
C ILE A 20 4.66 15.62 3.96
N ARG A 21 5.35 14.50 4.18
CA ARG A 21 4.71 13.20 4.45
C ARG A 21 3.87 13.27 5.70
N ILE A 22 4.45 13.75 6.80
CA ILE A 22 3.74 13.90 8.08
C ILE A 22 2.49 14.75 7.91
N ASN A 23 2.59 15.93 7.31
CA ASN A 23 1.44 16.81 7.06
C ASN A 23 0.39 16.12 6.17
N SER A 24 0.78 15.43 5.10
CA SER A 24 -0.16 14.67 4.27
C SER A 24 -0.84 13.52 5.03
N TRP A 25 -0.13 12.86 5.96
CA TRP A 25 -0.69 11.77 6.77
C TRP A 25 -1.66 12.28 7.83
N ILE A 26 -1.39 13.45 8.40
CA ILE A 26 -2.32 14.13 9.31
C ILE A 26 -3.60 14.51 8.56
N ALA A 27 -3.49 15.12 7.38
CA ALA A 27 -4.63 15.43 6.52
C ALA A 27 -5.43 14.15 6.20
N ALA A 28 -4.76 13.09 5.76
CA ALA A 28 -5.40 11.80 5.50
C ALA A 28 -6.13 11.24 6.73
N SER A 29 -5.54 11.34 7.92
CA SER A 29 -6.16 10.86 9.16
C SER A 29 -7.45 11.58 9.52
N GLN A 30 -7.54 12.89 9.24
CA GLN A 30 -8.76 13.69 9.45
C GLN A 30 -9.89 13.19 8.53
N TRP A 31 -9.57 12.95 7.26
CA TRP A 31 -10.52 12.42 6.28
C TRP A 31 -10.94 10.98 6.58
N ILE A 32 -10.00 10.14 7.03
CA ILE A 32 -10.30 8.77 7.46
C ILE A 32 -11.29 8.79 8.64
N ALA A 33 -11.14 9.72 9.59
CA ALA A 33 -12.03 9.81 10.75
C ALA A 33 -13.50 10.09 10.36
N GLU A 34 -13.74 10.78 9.24
CA GLU A 34 -15.09 11.05 8.74
C GLU A 34 -15.75 9.84 8.09
N ARG A 35 -14.98 9.01 7.35
CA ARG A 35 -15.50 7.83 6.62
C ARG A 35 -14.59 6.60 6.75
N PRO A 36 -14.38 6.06 7.96
CA PRO A 36 -13.35 5.04 8.19
C PRO A 36 -13.67 3.69 7.56
N MET A 37 -14.96 3.40 7.34
CA MET A 37 -15.42 2.09 6.89
C MET A 37 -15.28 1.90 5.38
N THR A 38 -15.75 2.88 4.60
CA THR A 38 -15.87 2.79 3.14
C THR A 38 -14.98 3.77 2.37
N GLY A 39 -14.40 4.77 3.06
CA GLY A 39 -13.60 5.82 2.43
C GLY A 39 -14.44 6.81 1.62
N TRP A 40 -13.73 7.53 0.74
CA TRP A 40 -14.22 8.65 -0.06
C TRP A 40 -14.32 8.33 -1.56
N GLY A 41 -14.01 7.10 -1.96
CA GLY A 41 -13.99 6.65 -3.35
C GLY A 41 -12.62 6.79 -4.02
N PRO A 42 -12.50 6.41 -5.30
CA PRO A 42 -11.21 6.32 -6.01
C PRO A 42 -10.42 7.63 -6.13
N GLU A 43 -11.08 8.77 -5.95
CA GLU A 43 -10.44 10.10 -5.98
C GLU A 43 -10.11 10.63 -4.57
N GLY A 44 -10.32 9.82 -3.53
CA GLY A 44 -10.18 10.22 -2.13
C GLY A 44 -8.83 10.85 -1.81
N ARG A 45 -7.73 10.31 -2.34
CA ARG A 45 -6.39 10.89 -2.13
C ARG A 45 -6.26 12.30 -2.72
N GLN A 46 -6.90 12.57 -3.86
CA GLN A 46 -6.88 13.89 -4.49
C GLN A 46 -7.72 14.87 -3.69
N LEU A 47 -8.89 14.44 -3.21
CA LEU A 47 -9.75 15.24 -2.34
C LEU A 47 -9.02 15.65 -1.06
N VAL A 48 -8.30 14.73 -0.40
CA VAL A 48 -7.47 15.08 0.77
C VAL A 48 -6.51 16.21 0.45
N MET A 49 -5.84 16.15 -0.70
CA MET A 49 -4.81 17.13 -1.06
C MET A 49 -5.39 18.45 -1.57
N SER A 50 -6.58 18.47 -2.17
CA SER A 50 -7.21 19.69 -2.70
C SER A 50 -8.13 20.41 -1.73
N GLU A 51 -8.82 19.68 -0.85
CA GLU A 51 -9.87 20.23 0.01
C GLU A 51 -9.40 20.48 1.46
N THR A 52 -8.18 20.05 1.81
CA THR A 52 -7.61 20.33 3.14
C THR A 52 -7.08 21.76 3.20
N THR A 53 -7.88 22.68 3.76
CA THR A 53 -7.65 24.13 3.73
C THR A 53 -6.36 24.62 4.40
N TRP A 54 -5.82 23.88 5.36
CA TRP A 54 -4.58 24.22 6.05
C TRP A 54 -3.33 23.70 5.33
N LEU A 55 -3.49 22.83 4.33
CA LEU A 55 -2.39 22.35 3.52
C LEU A 55 -2.08 23.37 2.42
N PRO A 56 -0.83 23.86 2.28
CA PRO A 56 -0.50 24.84 1.25
C PRO A 56 -0.68 24.29 -0.17
N ASP A 57 -1.24 25.09 -1.08
CA ASP A 57 -1.49 24.72 -2.49
C ASP A 57 -0.26 24.15 -3.21
N TRP A 58 0.94 24.64 -2.87
CA TRP A 58 2.19 24.19 -3.47
C TRP A 58 2.53 22.73 -3.13
N VAL A 59 2.01 22.19 -2.02
CA VAL A 59 2.19 20.79 -1.62
C VAL A 59 1.44 19.88 -2.58
N LEU A 60 0.18 20.21 -2.90
CA LEU A 60 -0.60 19.52 -3.93
C LEU A 60 0.11 19.61 -5.29
N ALA A 61 0.52 20.82 -5.69
CA ALA A 61 1.14 21.05 -7.00
C ALA A 61 2.45 20.28 -7.20
N LYS A 62 3.20 20.03 -6.12
CA LYS A 62 4.53 19.40 -6.19
C LYS A 62 4.53 17.90 -5.86
N TYR A 63 3.66 17.45 -4.96
CA TYR A 63 3.70 16.06 -4.44
C TYR A 63 2.46 15.25 -4.79
N GLY A 64 1.27 15.85 -4.94
CA GLY A 64 0.09 15.23 -5.56
C GLY A 64 -0.51 13.96 -4.91
N HIS A 65 0.15 13.35 -3.93
CA HIS A 65 -0.29 12.13 -3.23
C HIS A 65 0.31 12.03 -1.83
N LEU A 66 -0.11 11.02 -1.05
CA LEU A 66 0.14 10.95 0.40
C LEU A 66 1.46 10.26 0.76
N HIS A 67 2.19 9.75 -0.23
CA HIS A 67 3.43 8.96 -0.03
C HIS A 67 3.26 7.81 0.99
N ASN A 68 2.08 7.21 1.04
CA ASN A 68 1.79 6.04 1.84
C ASN A 68 0.57 5.32 1.23
N TYR A 69 0.83 4.16 0.63
CA TYR A 69 -0.18 3.41 -0.09
C TYR A 69 -1.31 2.90 0.83
N PHE A 70 -1.00 2.58 2.08
CA PHE A 70 -2.01 2.11 3.05
C PHE A 70 -2.95 3.24 3.44
N LEU A 71 -2.42 4.45 3.69
CA LEU A 71 -3.26 5.61 3.98
C LEU A 71 -4.11 6.00 2.77
N GLU A 72 -3.56 5.96 1.56
CA GLU A 72 -4.35 6.18 0.33
C GLU A 72 -5.47 5.16 0.20
N THR A 73 -5.16 3.87 0.35
CA THR A 73 -6.17 2.80 0.29
C THR A 73 -7.26 2.99 1.36
N TRP A 74 -6.89 3.44 2.56
CA TRP A 74 -7.86 3.70 3.62
C TRP A 74 -8.73 4.93 3.30
N VAL A 75 -8.12 6.03 2.85
CA VAL A 75 -8.87 7.22 2.43
C VAL A 75 -9.84 6.89 1.30
N GLU A 76 -9.40 6.13 0.30
CA GLU A 76 -10.19 5.83 -0.90
C GLU A 76 -11.28 4.78 -0.65
N TYR A 77 -10.93 3.68 0.04
CA TYR A 77 -11.77 2.49 0.11
C TYR A 77 -12.11 2.06 1.54
N GLY A 78 -11.68 2.81 2.54
CA GLY A 78 -11.94 2.50 3.93
C GLY A 78 -11.17 1.28 4.45
N ILE A 79 -11.51 0.86 5.67
CA ILE A 79 -10.97 -0.37 6.25
C ILE A 79 -11.33 -1.61 5.42
N VAL A 80 -12.45 -1.58 4.68
CA VAL A 80 -12.87 -2.66 3.78
C VAL A 80 -11.82 -2.88 2.67
N GLY A 81 -11.31 -1.80 2.08
CA GLY A 81 -10.23 -1.88 1.09
C GLY A 81 -8.94 -2.48 1.67
N LEU A 82 -8.54 -2.03 2.87
CA LEU A 82 -7.37 -2.57 3.57
C LEU A 82 -7.51 -4.07 3.88
N ILE A 83 -8.69 -4.50 4.33
CA ILE A 83 -8.98 -5.92 4.60
C ILE A 83 -8.90 -6.72 3.30
N ALA A 84 -9.54 -6.26 2.22
CA ALA A 84 -9.53 -6.93 0.93
C ALA A 84 -8.09 -7.10 0.40
N MET A 85 -7.30 -6.03 0.44
CA MET A 85 -5.89 -6.04 0.07
C MET A 85 -5.08 -7.02 0.93
N SER A 86 -5.27 -7.01 2.26
CA SER A 86 -4.56 -7.88 3.19
C SER A 86 -4.91 -9.36 2.96
N LEU A 87 -6.18 -9.67 2.71
CA LEU A 87 -6.64 -11.02 2.39
C LEU A 87 -6.05 -11.51 1.07
N LEU A 88 -5.96 -10.64 0.06
CA LEU A 88 -5.35 -10.98 -1.22
C LEU A 88 -3.83 -11.24 -1.06
N ALA A 89 -3.12 -10.37 -0.36
CA ALA A 89 -1.70 -10.56 -0.06
C ALA A 89 -1.45 -11.86 0.74
N PHE A 90 -2.27 -12.13 1.76
CA PHE A 90 -2.21 -13.38 2.52
C PHE A 90 -2.47 -14.61 1.64
N TRP A 91 -3.47 -14.54 0.76
CA TRP A 91 -3.79 -15.62 -0.17
C TRP A 91 -2.63 -15.90 -1.12
N ILE A 92 -2.00 -14.86 -1.69
CA ILE A 92 -0.82 -15.01 -2.56
C ILE A 92 0.36 -15.62 -1.79
N GLY A 93 0.62 -15.15 -0.56
CA GLY A 93 1.66 -15.70 0.30
C GLY A 93 1.42 -17.19 0.62
N ARG A 94 0.18 -17.56 0.96
CA ARG A 94 -0.21 -18.95 1.18
C ARG A 94 -0.08 -19.79 -0.09
N ALA A 95 -0.51 -19.28 -1.25
CA ALA A 95 -0.40 -19.96 -2.53
C ALA A 95 1.07 -20.24 -2.90
N THR A 96 1.93 -19.24 -2.72
CA THR A 96 3.39 -19.33 -2.91
C THR A 96 3.98 -20.39 -1.99
N TRP A 97 3.63 -20.37 -0.69
CA TRP A 97 4.08 -21.35 0.28
C TRP A 97 3.67 -22.78 -0.08
N LEU A 98 2.40 -22.99 -0.47
CA LEU A 98 1.91 -24.31 -0.87
C LEU A 98 2.62 -24.83 -2.13
N ALA A 99 2.83 -23.97 -3.12
CA ALA A 99 3.55 -24.32 -4.35
C ALA A 99 5.01 -24.71 -4.06
N TRP A 100 5.68 -23.96 -3.18
CA TRP A 100 7.04 -24.24 -2.75
C TRP A 100 7.14 -25.56 -1.98
N ARG A 101 6.31 -25.74 -0.95
CA ARG A 101 6.27 -26.98 -0.15
C ARG A 101 5.88 -28.22 -0.96
N GLY A 102 5.12 -28.03 -2.04
CA GLY A 102 4.74 -29.09 -2.96
C GLY A 102 5.73 -29.34 -4.10
N ASN A 103 6.95 -28.81 -4.05
CA ASN A 103 8.00 -28.94 -5.08
C ASN A 103 7.56 -28.47 -6.48
N ALA A 104 6.53 -27.60 -6.57
CA ALA A 104 6.06 -27.03 -7.82
C ALA A 104 6.68 -25.64 -8.12
N MET A 105 7.36 -25.07 -7.13
CA MET A 105 8.09 -23.81 -7.22
C MET A 105 9.55 -24.01 -6.78
N PRO A 106 10.52 -23.58 -7.59
CA PRO A 106 11.93 -23.54 -7.21
C PRO A 106 12.21 -22.66 -5.97
N ASP A 107 13.26 -22.99 -5.20
CA ASP A 107 13.63 -22.29 -3.96
C ASP A 107 13.99 -20.82 -4.18
N ASP A 108 14.68 -20.51 -5.28
CA ASP A 108 15.09 -19.16 -5.66
C ASP A 108 13.88 -18.27 -5.98
N ILE A 109 12.87 -18.81 -6.67
CA ILE A 109 11.61 -18.11 -6.97
C ILE A 109 10.80 -17.86 -5.69
N ALA A 110 10.73 -18.83 -4.79
CA ALA A 110 10.06 -18.67 -3.50
C ALA A 110 10.74 -17.59 -2.64
N CYS A 111 12.09 -17.62 -2.59
CA CYS A 111 12.89 -16.62 -1.90
C CYS A 111 12.69 -15.22 -2.50
N PHE A 112 12.73 -15.10 -3.83
CA PHE A 112 12.44 -13.86 -4.54
C PHE A 112 11.05 -13.31 -4.21
N GLY A 113 10.02 -14.17 -4.25
CA GLY A 113 8.66 -13.78 -3.90
C GLY A 113 8.56 -13.23 -2.47
N LEU A 114 9.17 -13.92 -1.50
CA LEU A 114 9.21 -13.45 -0.11
C LEU A 114 9.90 -12.09 0.03
N MET A 115 11.08 -11.93 -0.57
CA MET A 115 11.83 -10.66 -0.54
C MET A 115 11.04 -9.54 -1.21
N PHE A 116 10.36 -9.83 -2.32
CA PHE A 116 9.51 -8.86 -3.01
C PHE A 116 8.36 -8.39 -2.12
N PHE A 117 7.67 -9.28 -1.40
CA PHE A 117 6.59 -8.89 -0.49
C PHE A 117 7.10 -8.07 0.70
N ILE A 118 8.27 -8.39 1.25
CA ILE A 118 8.91 -7.61 2.31
C ILE A 118 9.25 -6.21 1.79
N TYR A 119 9.92 -6.13 0.64
CA TYR A 119 10.22 -4.87 -0.04
C TYR A 119 8.95 -4.05 -0.29
N TRP A 120 7.92 -4.69 -0.84
CA TRP A 120 6.64 -4.07 -1.17
C TRP A 120 5.95 -3.51 0.08
N MET A 121 5.96 -4.27 1.19
CA MET A 121 5.41 -3.82 2.48
C MET A 121 6.15 -2.58 3.00
N ILE A 122 7.48 -2.59 2.97
CA ILE A 122 8.30 -1.47 3.45
C ILE A 122 8.06 -0.25 2.58
N ILE A 123 8.19 -0.38 1.26
CA ILE A 123 8.09 0.76 0.35
C ILE A 123 6.68 1.38 0.35
N SER A 124 5.64 0.57 0.53
CA SER A 124 4.24 1.03 0.60
C SER A 124 3.95 1.97 1.79
N ASN A 125 4.79 1.97 2.83
CA ASN A 125 4.68 2.95 3.93
C ASN A 125 5.22 4.33 3.57
N PHE A 126 6.00 4.43 2.49
CA PHE A 126 6.78 5.61 2.13
C PHE A 126 6.51 6.11 0.71
N GLU A 127 5.82 5.33 -0.10
CA GLU A 127 5.52 5.64 -1.48
C GLU A 127 4.27 4.89 -1.94
N SER A 128 3.58 5.47 -2.92
CA SER A 128 2.27 4.97 -3.38
C SER A 128 2.36 4.30 -4.75
N TYR A 129 3.41 3.52 -5.00
CA TYR A 129 3.66 2.92 -6.33
C TYR A 129 2.47 2.14 -6.89
N ASN A 130 1.73 1.44 -6.03
CA ASN A 130 0.55 0.67 -6.42
C ASN A 130 -0.69 1.53 -6.74
N SER A 131 -0.64 2.84 -6.53
CA SER A 131 -1.65 3.80 -7.02
C SER A 131 -1.38 4.21 -8.47
N PHE A 132 -0.22 3.85 -9.04
CA PHE A 132 0.19 4.23 -10.39
C PHE A 132 0.25 3.02 -11.34
N PRO A 133 -0.04 3.20 -12.64
CA PRO A 133 -0.07 2.10 -13.61
C PRO A 133 1.22 1.28 -13.69
N THR A 134 2.38 1.92 -13.53
CA THR A 134 3.69 1.25 -13.60
C THR A 134 3.92 0.33 -12.40
N GLY A 135 3.58 0.78 -11.19
CA GLY A 135 3.69 -0.05 -9.99
C GLY A 135 2.71 -1.21 -10.02
N LEU A 136 1.46 -0.96 -10.45
CA LEU A 136 0.46 -2.01 -10.66
C LEU A 136 0.94 -3.06 -11.66
N PHE A 137 1.53 -2.64 -12.78
CA PHE A 137 2.05 -3.55 -13.80
C PHE A 137 3.15 -4.46 -13.24
N VAL A 138 4.17 -3.89 -12.59
CA VAL A 138 5.28 -4.67 -12.03
C VAL A 138 4.80 -5.62 -10.92
N HIS A 139 3.94 -5.13 -10.04
CA HIS A 139 3.36 -5.94 -8.97
C HIS A 139 2.58 -7.15 -9.53
N ASN A 140 1.69 -6.90 -10.50
CA ASN A 140 0.87 -7.95 -11.10
C ASN A 140 1.68 -8.94 -11.92
N LEU A 141 2.76 -8.50 -12.57
CA LEU A 141 3.68 -9.39 -13.29
C LEU A 141 4.33 -10.40 -12.32
N ILE A 142 4.84 -9.92 -11.20
CA ILE A 142 5.50 -10.76 -10.18
C ILE A 142 4.48 -11.70 -9.54
N VAL A 143 3.33 -11.17 -9.09
CA VAL A 143 2.26 -11.97 -8.49
C VAL A 143 1.72 -13.02 -9.46
N GLY A 144 1.54 -12.68 -10.74
CA GLY A 144 1.12 -13.61 -11.78
C GLY A 144 2.12 -14.76 -11.98
N GLY A 145 3.41 -14.47 -11.92
CA GLY A 145 4.47 -15.48 -11.93
C GLY A 145 4.35 -16.45 -10.75
N LEU A 146 4.21 -15.94 -9.53
CA LEU A 146 4.05 -16.76 -8.31
C LEU A 146 2.80 -17.64 -8.37
N ILE A 147 1.66 -17.06 -8.79
CA ILE A 147 0.38 -17.76 -8.89
C ILE A 147 0.43 -18.88 -9.93
N THR A 148 1.19 -18.73 -11.02
CA THR A 148 1.36 -19.78 -12.03
C THR A 148 1.89 -21.08 -11.42
N HIS A 149 2.87 -20.99 -10.52
CA HIS A 149 3.40 -22.17 -9.81
C HIS A 149 2.37 -22.80 -8.87
N TYR A 150 1.51 -22.01 -8.23
CA TYR A 150 0.40 -22.51 -7.44
C TYR A 150 -0.62 -23.29 -8.28
N TRP A 151 -0.94 -22.81 -9.49
CA TRP A 151 -1.82 -23.56 -10.40
C TRP A 151 -1.20 -24.89 -10.82
N ARG A 152 0.10 -24.91 -11.13
CA ARG A 152 0.84 -26.15 -11.42
C ARG A 152 0.77 -27.12 -10.25
N TRP A 153 0.99 -26.64 -9.02
CA TRP A 153 0.85 -27.43 -7.80
C TRP A 153 -0.56 -28.03 -7.68
N ARG A 154 -1.60 -27.20 -7.80
CA ARG A 154 -2.99 -27.63 -7.66
C ARG A 154 -3.38 -28.71 -8.68
N LEU A 155 -2.95 -28.58 -9.93
CA LEU A 155 -3.23 -29.57 -10.98
C LEU A 155 -2.59 -30.92 -10.66
N SER A 156 -1.33 -30.95 -10.20
CA SER A 156 -0.65 -32.20 -9.85
C SER A 156 -1.31 -32.98 -8.70
N HIS A 157 -2.01 -32.28 -7.79
CA HIS A 157 -2.71 -32.87 -6.65
C HIS A 157 -4.16 -33.25 -6.95
N GLN A 158 -4.70 -32.87 -8.11
CA GLN A 158 -6.03 -33.29 -8.57
C GLN A 158 -5.98 -34.58 -9.40
N THR A 159 -4.80 -34.92 -9.93
CA THR A 159 -4.56 -36.09 -10.77
C THR A 159 -3.99 -37.30 -10.02
N ALA A 160 -3.79 -37.19 -8.70
CA ALA A 160 -3.29 -38.23 -7.80
C ALA A 160 -4.42 -38.75 -6.92
#